data_AF-A0A1W4XEF8-F1
#
_entry.id   AF-A0A1W4XEF8-F1
#
_cell.length_a   1.000
_cell.length_b   1.000
_cell.length_c   1.000
_cell.angle_alpha   90.00
_cell.angle_beta   90.00
_cell.angle_gamma   90.00
#
_symmetry.space_group_name_H-M   'P 1'
#
loop_
_entity.id
_entity.type
_entity.pdbx_description
1 polymer ?
#
loop_
_entity_poly.entity_id
_entity_poly.type
_entity_poly.pdbx_seq_one_letter_code
_entity_poly.pdbx_strand_id
1 'polypeptide(L)'
;NDLYEYTFRYESLVLPKEQLRKEIEYLKENLTQINSPVVFCHNDLLLGNVICTDDESSVVFIDYEYAAYNYQAFDIGNHFNEFVGIEPDTIDYSKYPSKELQYDWLKTYLLEFKNTDSVKDEDIYKLYIQVNKFSLTSHLFWGIWALIQAEHSYIDFDFIKYGAIRINEYLAKKEDFLNLDGNETSS
;
A
#
# COMPACT_ATOMS: atom_id res chain seq x y z
N ASN A 1 -14.67 -10.31 -30.92
CA ASN A 1 -13.30 -9.78 -30.94
C ASN A 1 -12.95 -9.24 -29.57
N ASP A 2 -13.75 -8.33 -29.02
CA ASP A 2 -13.46 -7.65 -27.74
C ASP A 2 -13.43 -8.59 -26.53
N LEU A 3 -14.35 -9.57 -26.45
CA LEU A 3 -14.35 -10.55 -25.34
C LEU A 3 -13.11 -11.46 -25.37
N TYR A 4 -12.60 -11.79 -26.56
CA TYR A 4 -11.39 -12.61 -26.69
C TYR A 4 -10.15 -11.81 -26.30
N GLU A 5 -10.08 -10.55 -26.73
CA GLU A 5 -8.99 -9.63 -26.35
C GLU A 5 -8.99 -9.38 -24.84
N TYR A 6 -10.16 -9.15 -24.23
CA TYR A 6 -10.30 -9.01 -22.78
C TYR A 6 -9.81 -10.24 -22.02
N THR A 7 -10.31 -11.44 -22.38
CA THR A 7 -9.90 -12.70 -21.76
C THR A 7 -8.40 -12.95 -21.93
N PHE A 8 -7.86 -12.70 -23.12
CA PHE A 8 -6.44 -12.86 -23.39
C PHE A 8 -5.59 -11.88 -22.55
N ARG A 9 -6.01 -10.62 -22.43
CA ARG A 9 -5.33 -9.62 -21.58
C ARG A 9 -5.36 -10.02 -20.11
N TYR A 10 -6.50 -10.47 -19.61
CA TYR A 10 -6.63 -10.96 -18.24
C TYR A 10 -5.70 -12.16 -17.99
N GLU A 11 -5.78 -13.19 -18.84
CA GLU A 11 -4.98 -14.41 -18.67
C GLU A 11 -3.47 -14.20 -18.84
N SER A 12 -3.07 -13.18 -19.61
CA SER A 12 -1.65 -12.87 -19.84
C SER A 12 -1.03 -11.96 -18.78
N LEU A 13 -1.83 -11.10 -18.12
CA LEU A 13 -1.33 -10.10 -17.19
C LEU A 13 -1.61 -10.43 -15.72
N VAL A 14 -2.63 -11.25 -15.45
CA VAL A 14 -3.17 -11.44 -14.10
C VAL A 14 -2.82 -12.81 -13.57
N LEU A 15 -2.34 -12.84 -12.33
CA LEU A 15 -2.04 -14.07 -11.63
C LEU A 15 -3.31 -14.94 -11.48
N PRO A 16 -3.25 -16.27 -11.71
CA PRO A 16 -4.42 -17.13 -11.57
C PRO A 16 -5.07 -17.01 -10.19
N LYS A 17 -6.41 -17.06 -10.15
CA LYS A 17 -7.21 -16.91 -8.92
C LYS A 17 -6.74 -17.79 -7.75
N GLU A 18 -6.40 -19.05 -8.03
CA GLU A 18 -5.92 -19.98 -6.98
C GLU A 18 -4.55 -19.58 -6.44
N GLN A 19 -3.70 -18.95 -7.24
CA GLN A 19 -2.44 -18.40 -6.77
C GLN A 19 -2.69 -17.14 -5.95
N LEU A 20 -3.54 -16.21 -6.41
CA LEU A 20 -3.93 -15.03 -5.62
C LEU A 20 -4.47 -15.40 -4.24
N ARG A 21 -5.33 -16.43 -4.14
CA ARG A 21 -5.81 -16.94 -2.85
C ARG A 21 -4.68 -17.42 -1.94
N LYS A 22 -3.70 -18.15 -2.49
CA LYS A 22 -2.53 -18.59 -1.72
C LYS A 22 -1.71 -17.41 -1.22
N GLU A 23 -1.52 -16.39 -2.04
CA GLU A 23 -0.79 -15.17 -1.66
C GLU A 23 -1.52 -14.40 -0.54
N ILE A 24 -2.85 -14.31 -0.60
CA ILE A 24 -3.67 -13.68 0.46
C ILE A 24 -3.54 -14.45 1.78
N GLU A 25 -3.75 -15.78 1.78
CA GLU A 25 -3.63 -16.57 3.01
C GLU A 25 -2.20 -16.51 3.56
N TYR A 26 -1.19 -16.52 2.69
CA TYR A 26 0.20 -16.35 3.08
C TYR A 26 0.44 -15.02 3.82
N LEU A 27 -0.03 -13.89 3.28
CA LEU A 27 0.08 -12.60 3.98
C LEU A 27 -0.69 -12.61 5.29
N LYS A 28 -1.91 -13.14 5.32
CA LYS A 28 -2.71 -13.20 6.54
C LYS A 28 -2.01 -13.98 7.65
N GLU A 29 -1.42 -15.13 7.35
CA GLU A 29 -0.66 -15.93 8.31
C GLU A 29 0.57 -15.18 8.85
N ASN A 30 1.30 -14.49 7.98
CA ASN A 30 2.54 -13.81 8.36
C ASN A 30 2.32 -12.45 9.05
N LEU A 31 1.29 -11.69 8.64
CA LEU A 31 1.07 -10.32 9.09
C LEU A 31 0.18 -10.23 10.34
N THR A 32 -0.66 -11.21 10.62
CA THR A 32 -1.44 -11.22 11.87
C THR A 32 -0.55 -11.28 13.12
N GLN A 33 0.68 -11.78 12.98
CA GLN A 33 1.63 -11.95 14.09
C GLN A 33 2.54 -10.74 14.33
N ILE A 34 2.57 -9.73 13.44
CA ILE A 34 3.53 -8.62 13.56
C ILE A 34 3.06 -7.51 14.51
N ASN A 35 1.87 -7.64 15.09
CA ASN A 35 1.34 -6.79 16.16
C ASN A 35 1.36 -5.28 15.85
N SER A 36 0.93 -4.89 14.64
CA SER A 36 0.60 -3.48 14.35
C SER A 36 -0.68 -3.12 15.11
N PRO A 37 -0.78 -1.93 15.73
CA PRO A 37 -1.99 -1.54 16.44
C PRO A 37 -3.16 -1.35 15.47
N VAL A 38 -4.36 -1.69 15.94
CA VAL A 38 -5.62 -1.39 15.22
C VAL A 38 -6.09 0.00 15.63
N VAL A 39 -6.25 0.87 14.63
CA VAL A 39 -6.67 2.27 14.79
C VAL A 39 -7.76 2.61 13.77
N PHE A 40 -8.37 3.79 13.87
CA PHE A 40 -9.23 4.28 12.80
C PHE A 40 -8.33 4.73 11.63
N CYS A 41 -8.49 4.08 10.48
CA CYS A 41 -7.72 4.31 9.27
C CYS A 41 -8.62 4.88 8.17
N HIS A 42 -8.02 5.66 7.28
CA HIS A 42 -8.69 6.12 6.07
C HIS A 42 -8.75 5.01 5.01
N ASN A 43 -7.72 4.15 4.95
CA ASN A 43 -7.51 3.04 4.03
C ASN A 43 -7.32 3.39 2.55
N ASP A 44 -7.44 4.67 2.18
CA ASP A 44 -7.33 5.15 0.80
C ASP A 44 -6.67 6.55 0.71
N LEU A 45 -5.53 6.71 1.39
CA LEU A 45 -4.76 7.96 1.39
C LEU A 45 -3.92 8.16 0.12
N LEU A 46 -4.58 8.12 -1.04
CA LEU A 46 -3.99 8.58 -2.30
C LEU A 46 -3.81 10.10 -2.28
N LEU A 47 -2.86 10.61 -3.09
CA LEU A 47 -2.48 12.03 -3.05
C LEU A 47 -3.64 12.99 -3.34
N GLY A 48 -4.62 12.56 -4.15
CA GLY A 48 -5.83 13.32 -4.43
C GLY A 48 -6.76 13.53 -3.22
N ASN A 49 -6.62 12.71 -2.17
CA ASN A 49 -7.43 12.79 -0.95
C ASN A 49 -6.74 13.64 0.13
N VAL A 50 -5.58 14.24 -0.17
CA VAL A 50 -4.82 15.13 0.72
C VAL A 50 -4.89 16.55 0.17
N ILE A 51 -5.71 17.39 0.79
CA ILE A 51 -5.95 18.76 0.36
C ILE A 51 -5.14 19.73 1.23
N CYS A 52 -4.20 20.43 0.61
CA CYS A 52 -3.47 21.52 1.24
C CYS A 52 -4.16 22.85 0.95
N THR A 53 -4.20 23.76 1.92
CA THR A 53 -4.58 25.15 1.64
C THR A 53 -3.54 25.83 0.75
N ASP A 54 -3.95 26.85 -0.01
CA ASP A 54 -3.06 27.58 -0.93
C ASP A 54 -1.83 28.19 -0.23
N ASP A 55 -1.95 28.50 1.06
CA ASP A 55 -0.88 29.03 1.90
C ASP A 55 -0.06 27.95 2.62
N GLU A 56 -0.33 26.67 2.33
CA GLU A 56 0.28 25.48 2.92
C GLU A 56 0.17 25.42 4.47
N SER A 57 -0.71 26.22 5.06
CA SER A 57 -0.86 26.32 6.52
C SER A 57 -1.63 25.15 7.13
N SER A 58 -2.41 24.43 6.32
CA SER A 58 -3.20 23.30 6.79
C SER A 58 -3.37 22.22 5.73
N VAL A 59 -3.53 20.99 6.22
CA VAL A 59 -3.78 19.79 5.43
C VAL A 59 -5.09 19.17 5.92
N VAL A 60 -5.98 18.83 4.99
CA VAL A 60 -7.27 18.20 5.25
C VAL A 60 -7.37 16.92 4.42
N PHE A 61 -7.78 15.83 5.05
CA PHE A 61 -8.11 14.59 4.36
C PHE A 61 -9.60 14.55 4.01
N ILE A 62 -9.92 14.00 2.85
CA ILE A 62 -11.29 13.88 2.33
C ILE A 62 -11.54 12.46 1.80
N ASP A 63 -12.80 12.14 1.51
CA ASP A 63 -13.21 10.88 0.88
C ASP A 63 -12.96 9.61 1.70
N TYR A 64 -13.61 9.56 2.87
CA TYR A 64 -13.52 8.46 3.83
C TYR A 64 -14.36 7.22 3.45
N GLU A 65 -14.58 6.93 2.16
CA GLU A 65 -15.47 5.83 1.74
C GLU A 65 -14.97 4.44 2.16
N TYR A 66 -13.64 4.25 2.21
CA TYR A 66 -12.99 3.03 2.69
C TYR A 66 -12.62 3.07 4.18
N ALA A 67 -12.98 4.14 4.90
CA ALA A 67 -12.52 4.34 6.26
C ALA A 67 -13.11 3.30 7.22
N ALA A 68 -12.23 2.69 8.01
CA ALA A 68 -12.59 1.64 8.94
C ALA A 68 -11.50 1.45 10.00
N TYR A 69 -11.81 0.70 11.06
CA TYR A 69 -10.76 0.20 11.94
C TYR A 69 -9.88 -0.80 11.19
N ASN A 70 -8.59 -0.52 11.12
CA ASN A 70 -7.61 -1.36 10.44
C ASN A 70 -6.24 -1.22 11.12
N TYR A 71 -5.25 -1.98 10.66
CA TYR A 71 -3.88 -1.86 11.11
C TYR A 71 -3.29 -0.50 10.71
N GLN A 72 -2.69 0.19 11.66
CA GLN A 72 -1.99 1.45 11.44
C GLN A 72 -0.98 1.36 10.30
N ALA A 73 -0.24 0.25 10.24
CA ALA A 73 0.77 0.03 9.21
C ALA A 73 0.17 -0.15 7.80
N PHE A 74 -1.08 -0.59 7.66
CA PHE A 74 -1.75 -0.65 6.37
C PHE A 74 -2.00 0.73 5.80
N ASP A 75 -2.53 1.65 6.61
CA ASP A 75 -2.88 2.99 6.13
C ASP A 75 -1.64 3.77 5.66
N ILE A 76 -0.56 3.65 6.43
CA ILE A 76 0.74 4.26 6.09
C ILE A 76 1.38 3.57 4.89
N GLY A 77 1.42 2.23 4.87
CA GLY A 77 2.00 1.48 3.76
C GLY A 77 1.24 1.71 2.45
N ASN A 78 -0.09 1.86 2.53
CA ASN A 78 -0.91 2.27 1.42
C ASN A 78 -0.53 3.67 0.94
N HIS A 79 -0.48 4.66 1.82
CA HIS A 79 -0.10 6.02 1.46
C HIS A 79 1.26 6.08 0.72
N PHE A 80 2.25 5.32 1.18
CA PHE A 80 3.55 5.22 0.49
C PHE A 80 3.46 4.59 -0.90
N ASN A 81 2.59 3.59 -1.09
CA ASN A 81 2.35 3.00 -2.41
C ASN A 81 1.77 4.03 -3.40
N GLU A 82 1.04 5.04 -2.93
CA GLU A 82 0.40 6.04 -3.80
C GLU A 82 1.38 7.12 -4.31
N PHE A 83 2.63 7.16 -3.81
CA PHE A 83 3.66 8.10 -4.28
C PHE A 83 4.06 7.87 -5.74
N VAL A 84 3.85 6.64 -6.24
CA VAL A 84 4.19 6.24 -7.61
C VAL A 84 3.16 6.72 -8.63
N GLY A 85 2.00 7.21 -8.17
CA GLY A 85 0.85 7.58 -8.98
C GLY A 85 -0.12 6.42 -9.22
N ILE A 86 -1.30 6.73 -9.76
CA ILE A 86 -2.37 5.74 -10.01
C ILE A 86 -2.61 5.45 -11.49
N GLU A 87 -2.16 6.33 -12.38
CA GLU A 87 -2.40 6.22 -13.82
C GLU A 87 -1.48 5.14 -14.44
N PRO A 88 -2.01 4.03 -14.99
CA PRO A 88 -1.21 2.87 -15.43
C PRO A 88 -0.08 3.17 -16.42
N ASP A 89 -0.22 4.24 -17.22
CA ASP A 89 0.78 4.65 -18.20
C ASP A 89 1.88 5.54 -17.62
N THR A 90 1.70 6.09 -16.42
CA THR A 90 2.64 7.04 -15.79
C THR A 90 3.12 6.62 -14.40
N ILE A 91 2.72 5.44 -13.92
CA ILE A 91 3.23 4.86 -12.67
C ILE A 91 4.76 4.81 -12.70
N ASP A 92 5.38 5.30 -11.63
CA ASP A 92 6.83 5.39 -11.50
C ASP A 92 7.29 4.94 -10.10
N TYR A 93 7.72 3.67 -10.02
CA TYR A 93 8.21 3.09 -8.77
C TYR A 93 9.54 3.68 -8.28
N SER A 94 10.23 4.51 -9.06
CA SER A 94 11.38 5.28 -8.56
C SER A 94 10.97 6.37 -7.56
N LYS A 95 9.68 6.72 -7.51
CA LYS A 95 9.11 7.68 -6.56
C LYS A 95 8.65 7.07 -5.24
N TYR A 96 8.63 5.75 -5.13
CA TYR A 96 8.34 5.10 -3.85
C TYR A 96 9.33 5.60 -2.79
N PRO A 97 8.88 5.98 -1.58
CA PRO A 97 9.74 6.67 -0.62
C PRO A 97 10.94 5.81 -0.23
N SER A 98 12.14 6.42 -0.24
CA SER A 98 13.37 5.77 0.19
C SER A 98 13.31 5.41 1.68
N LYS A 99 14.21 4.53 2.15
CA LYS A 99 14.28 4.15 3.56
C LYS A 99 14.41 5.39 4.46
N GLU A 100 15.23 6.34 4.06
CA GLU A 100 15.46 7.60 4.78
C GLU A 100 14.17 8.41 4.91
N LEU A 101 13.46 8.61 3.79
CA LEU A 101 12.19 9.35 3.80
C LEU A 101 11.12 8.63 4.63
N GLN A 102 11.04 7.31 4.52
CA GLN A 102 10.14 6.52 5.36
C GLN A 102 10.46 6.70 6.84
N TYR A 103 11.73 6.62 7.24
CA TYR A 103 12.13 6.80 8.64
C TYR A 103 11.75 8.19 9.17
N ASP A 104 12.03 9.25 8.41
CA ASP A 104 11.70 10.62 8.80
C ASP A 104 10.18 10.82 8.94
N TRP A 105 9.41 10.28 7.99
CA TRP A 105 7.95 10.31 8.03
C TRP A 105 7.40 9.54 9.25
N LEU A 106 7.87 8.31 9.46
CA LEU A 106 7.43 7.43 10.55
C LEU A 106 7.80 8.00 11.93
N LYS A 107 8.97 8.63 12.05
CA LYS A 107 9.39 9.35 13.26
C LYS A 107 8.40 10.48 13.58
N THR A 108 8.08 11.30 12.58
CA THR A 108 7.14 12.42 12.74
C THR A 108 5.76 11.91 13.12
N TYR A 109 5.27 10.88 12.43
CA TYR A 109 4.01 10.23 12.74
C TYR A 109 3.97 9.70 14.18
N LEU A 110 5.03 9.01 14.64
CA LEU A 110 5.08 8.43 15.99
C LEU A 110 5.13 9.49 17.09
N LEU A 111 5.82 10.62 16.86
CA LEU A 111 5.85 11.75 17.80
C LEU A 111 4.44 12.29 18.02
N GLU A 112 3.72 12.56 16.93
CA GLU A 112 2.34 13.07 16.96
C GLU A 112 1.36 12.02 17.53
N PHE A 113 1.43 10.79 17.04
CA PHE A 113 0.52 9.71 17.44
C PHE A 113 0.62 9.37 18.93
N LYS A 114 1.84 9.39 19.49
CA LYS A 114 2.08 9.14 20.92
C LYS A 114 1.97 10.42 21.76
N ASN A 115 1.84 11.59 21.13
CA ASN A 115 1.86 12.91 21.77
C ASN A 115 3.09 13.08 22.70
N THR A 116 4.28 12.95 22.12
CA THR A 116 5.57 12.94 22.81
C THR A 116 6.63 13.71 22.03
N ASP A 117 7.59 14.32 22.74
CA ASP A 117 8.71 15.05 22.13
C ASP A 117 9.86 14.12 21.67
N SER A 118 9.81 12.83 22.01
CA SER A 118 10.85 11.87 21.62
C SER A 118 10.29 10.46 21.40
N VAL A 119 10.91 9.75 20.45
CA VAL A 119 10.62 8.35 20.10
C VAL A 119 11.95 7.59 19.99
N LYS A 120 11.93 6.29 20.28
CA LYS A 120 13.11 5.43 20.18
C LYS A 120 13.31 4.97 18.74
N ASP A 121 14.56 4.84 18.30
CA ASP A 121 14.88 4.29 16.97
C ASP A 121 14.32 2.87 16.78
N GLU A 122 14.29 2.07 17.85
CA GLU A 122 13.67 0.74 17.87
C GLU A 122 12.17 0.78 17.53
N ASP A 123 11.44 1.80 18.00
CA ASP A 123 10.00 1.96 17.70
C ASP A 123 9.80 2.36 16.23
N ILE A 124 10.66 3.25 15.71
CA ILE A 124 10.64 3.67 14.31
C ILE A 124 10.93 2.47 13.41
N TYR A 125 11.98 1.70 13.72
CA TYR A 125 12.35 0.52 12.94
C TYR A 125 11.27 -0.55 12.98
N LYS A 126 10.68 -0.81 14.16
CA LYS A 126 9.55 -1.73 14.27
C LYS A 126 8.39 -1.30 13.38
N LEU A 127 8.02 -0.02 13.38
CA LEU A 127 6.94 0.47 12.52
C LEU A 127 7.35 0.39 11.04
N TYR A 128 8.59 0.69 10.68
CA TYR A 128 9.12 0.54 9.32
C TYR A 128 8.94 -0.89 8.78
N ILE A 129 9.28 -1.90 9.58
CA ILE A 129 9.06 -3.32 9.22
C ILE A 129 7.57 -3.58 8.98
N GLN A 130 6.72 -3.12 9.91
CA GLN A 130 5.28 -3.34 9.79
C GLN A 130 4.71 -2.67 8.53
N VAL A 131 5.06 -1.42 8.27
CA VAL A 131 4.58 -0.61 7.15
C VAL A 131 4.96 -1.22 5.81
N ASN A 132 6.23 -1.60 5.61
CA ASN A 132 6.65 -2.25 4.37
C ASN A 132 5.95 -3.61 4.17
N LYS A 133 5.80 -4.39 5.24
CA LYS A 133 5.05 -5.65 5.17
C LYS A 133 3.57 -5.45 4.82
N PHE A 134 2.92 -4.42 5.35
CA PHE A 134 1.53 -4.09 5.03
C PHE A 134 1.36 -3.38 3.67
N SER A 135 2.40 -2.74 3.12
CA SER A 135 2.40 -2.25 1.72
C SER A 135 2.11 -3.41 0.74
N LEU A 136 2.63 -4.61 1.01
CA LEU A 136 2.29 -5.83 0.25
C LEU A 136 0.78 -6.12 0.26
N THR A 137 0.13 -5.93 1.40
CA THR A 137 -1.32 -6.14 1.54
C THR A 137 -2.10 -5.10 0.73
N SER A 138 -1.65 -3.83 0.75
CA SER A 138 -2.23 -2.77 -0.08
C SER A 138 -2.13 -3.10 -1.58
N HIS A 139 -0.97 -3.60 -2.05
CA HIS A 139 -0.84 -4.03 -3.44
C HIS A 139 -1.82 -5.14 -3.84
N LEU A 140 -1.98 -6.18 -3.02
CA LEU A 140 -2.97 -7.23 -3.32
C LEU A 140 -4.41 -6.70 -3.23
N PHE A 141 -4.72 -5.88 -2.23
CA PHE A 141 -6.06 -5.31 -2.04
C PHE A 141 -6.50 -4.49 -3.25
N TRP A 142 -5.70 -3.49 -3.64
CA TRP A 142 -6.03 -2.62 -4.77
C TRP A 142 -5.88 -3.32 -6.11
N GLY A 143 -4.97 -4.29 -6.22
CA GLY A 143 -4.85 -5.16 -7.37
C GLY A 143 -6.16 -5.93 -7.62
N ILE A 144 -6.68 -6.60 -6.59
CA ILE A 144 -7.92 -7.39 -6.67
C ILE A 144 -9.14 -6.47 -6.86
N TRP A 145 -9.19 -5.34 -6.14
CA TRP A 145 -10.22 -4.33 -6.32
C TRP A 145 -10.31 -3.89 -7.79
N ALA A 146 -9.17 -3.62 -8.42
CA ALA A 146 -9.15 -3.20 -9.81
C ALA A 146 -9.67 -4.29 -10.75
N LEU A 147 -9.30 -5.55 -10.53
CA LEU A 147 -9.81 -6.67 -11.33
C LEU A 147 -11.34 -6.83 -11.21
N ILE A 148 -11.92 -6.54 -10.04
CA ILE A 148 -13.38 -6.51 -9.86
C ILE A 148 -13.97 -5.32 -10.61
N GLN A 149 -13.34 -4.15 -10.54
CA GLN A 149 -13.78 -2.96 -11.26
C GLN A 149 -13.68 -3.09 -12.79
N ALA A 150 -12.78 -3.91 -13.32
CA ALA A 150 -12.71 -4.20 -14.75
C ALA A 150 -14.01 -4.79 -15.33
N GLU A 151 -14.80 -5.48 -14.49
CA GLU A 151 -16.10 -6.06 -14.87
C GLU A 151 -17.28 -5.10 -14.64
N HIS A 152 -17.17 -4.20 -13.66
CA HIS A 152 -18.32 -3.46 -13.11
C HIS A 152 -18.27 -1.94 -13.29
N SER A 153 -17.09 -1.37 -13.53
CA SER A 153 -16.89 0.07 -13.62
C SER A 153 -17.23 0.61 -15.01
N TYR A 154 -17.79 1.81 -15.05
CA TYR A 154 -17.99 2.58 -16.29
C TYR A 154 -16.92 3.65 -16.50
N ILE A 155 -15.96 3.75 -15.58
CA ILE A 155 -14.88 4.74 -15.65
C ILE A 155 -13.90 4.32 -16.76
N ASP A 156 -13.48 5.29 -17.56
CA ASP A 156 -12.44 5.12 -18.58
C ASP A 156 -11.05 5.03 -17.90
N PHE A 157 -10.73 3.83 -17.42
CA PHE A 157 -9.49 3.51 -16.73
C PHE A 157 -9.09 2.06 -17.01
N ASP A 158 -7.80 1.79 -17.25
CA ASP A 158 -7.33 0.44 -17.56
C ASP A 158 -7.16 -0.41 -16.29
N PHE A 159 -8.29 -0.86 -15.75
CA PHE A 159 -8.36 -1.64 -14.51
C PHE A 159 -7.58 -2.96 -14.55
N ILE A 160 -7.54 -3.66 -15.70
CA ILE A 160 -6.75 -4.89 -15.84
C ILE A 160 -5.27 -4.57 -15.72
N LYS A 161 -4.79 -3.56 -16.47
CA LYS A 161 -3.39 -3.17 -16.44
C LYS A 161 -2.99 -2.69 -15.05
N TYR A 162 -3.80 -1.84 -14.42
CA TYR A 162 -3.56 -1.39 -13.06
C TYR A 162 -3.49 -2.55 -12.05
N GLY A 163 -4.47 -3.45 -12.11
CA GLY A 163 -4.51 -4.64 -11.25
C GLY A 163 -3.25 -5.50 -11.40
N ALA A 164 -2.82 -5.73 -12.64
CA ALA A 164 -1.59 -6.45 -12.93
C ALA A 164 -0.34 -5.72 -12.41
N ILE A 165 -0.24 -4.40 -12.58
CA ILE A 165 0.87 -3.60 -12.04
C ILE A 165 0.97 -3.75 -10.53
N ARG A 166 -0.15 -3.62 -9.80
CA ARG A 166 -0.16 -3.76 -8.33
C ARG A 166 0.24 -5.17 -7.89
N ILE A 167 -0.30 -6.21 -8.53
CA ILE A 167 0.02 -7.62 -8.20
C ILE A 167 1.48 -7.96 -8.53
N ASN A 168 2.01 -7.45 -9.64
CA ASN A 168 3.41 -7.69 -10.01
C ASN A 168 4.38 -7.00 -9.06
N GLU A 169 4.06 -5.79 -8.60
CA GLU A 169 4.89 -5.13 -7.58
C GLU A 169 4.85 -5.88 -6.24
N TYR A 170 3.66 -6.37 -5.84
CA TYR A 170 3.56 -7.27 -4.70
C TYR A 170 4.55 -8.44 -4.83
N LEU A 171 4.55 -9.15 -5.96
CA LEU A 171 5.44 -10.29 -6.19
C LEU A 171 6.92 -9.86 -6.19
N ALA A 172 7.25 -8.71 -6.76
CA ALA A 172 8.61 -8.19 -6.84
C ALA A 172 9.17 -7.81 -5.45
N LYS A 173 8.34 -7.26 -4.55
CA LYS A 173 8.75 -6.81 -3.21
C LYS A 173 8.53 -7.83 -2.11
N LYS A 174 7.79 -8.91 -2.41
CA LYS A 174 7.35 -9.90 -1.42
C LYS A 174 8.52 -10.41 -0.57
N GLU A 175 9.58 -10.90 -1.20
CA GLU A 175 10.72 -11.46 -0.47
C GLU A 175 11.44 -10.39 0.36
N ASP A 176 11.77 -9.25 -0.24
CA ASP A 176 12.47 -8.14 0.42
C ASP A 176 11.73 -7.68 1.69
N PHE A 177 10.42 -7.42 1.57
CA PHE A 177 9.63 -6.86 2.67
C PHE A 177 9.31 -7.91 3.74
N LEU A 178 9.08 -9.17 3.37
CA LEU A 178 8.84 -10.23 4.35
C LEU A 178 10.08 -10.59 5.15
N ASN A 179 11.27 -10.51 4.52
CA ASN A 179 12.55 -10.79 5.14
C ASN A 179 13.04 -9.67 6.07
N LEU A 180 12.38 -8.50 6.09
CA LEU A 180 12.63 -7.49 7.11
C LEU A 180 12.35 -8.07 8.51
N ASP A 181 13.39 -8.20 9.31
CA ASP A 181 13.35 -8.73 10.67
C ASP A 181 13.91 -7.73 11.69
N GLY A 182 13.79 -8.06 12.99
CA GLY A 182 14.09 -7.12 14.08
C GLY A 182 15.58 -6.82 14.30
N ASN A 183 16.47 -7.27 13.42
CA ASN A 183 17.90 -7.02 13.53
C ASN A 183 18.33 -6.17 12.33
N GLU A 184 18.48 -4.86 12.51
CA GLU A 184 19.32 -4.12 11.56
C GLU A 184 20.71 -4.75 11.63
N THR A 185 21.13 -5.46 10.60
CA THR A 185 22.55 -5.76 10.42
C THR A 185 23.24 -4.41 10.28
N SER A 186 23.83 -3.96 11.39
CA SER A 186 24.73 -2.82 11.46
C SER A 186 25.80 -3.04 10.41
N SER A 187 25.66 -2.32 9.29
CA SER A 187 26.64 -2.30 8.20
C SER A 187 27.50 -1.05 8.38
#